data_AF-A0A9X0L7J5-F1
#
_entry.id   AF-A0A9X0L7J5-F1
#
_cell.length_a   1.000
_cell.length_b   1.000
_cell.length_c   1.000
_cell.angle_alpha   90.00
_cell.angle_beta   90.00
_cell.angle_gamma   90.00
#
_symmetry.space_group_name_H-M   'P 1'
#
loop_
_entity.id
_entity.type
_entity.pdbx_description
1 polymer ?
#
loop_
_entity_poly.entity_id
_entity_poly.type
_entity_poly.pdbx_seq_one_letter_code
_entity_poly.pdbx_strand_id
1 'polypeptide(L)'
;MPRSFDCSVESSVTVQQIHAAFSERDYWLEHIAPHSETTELDSFAVDANGDVRLRVVQNLRTAVLPGFLSKLYPRGLELVQDETWILDRGVEVRGEVHVHARGAPGSAHSTVVMVPSRDGARIMCSGTIKIKVPIVGGKLESYFGRHLADQTPEMLRMAMKWIKERA
;
A
#
# COMPACT_ATOMS: atom_id res chain seq x y z
N MET A 1 12.37 -8.40 15.58
CA MET A 1 11.21 -9.33 15.64
C MET A 1 10.16 -8.70 14.76
N PRO A 2 9.43 -9.48 13.94
CA PRO A 2 8.42 -8.91 13.06
C PRO A 2 7.49 -7.96 13.84
N ARG A 3 7.24 -6.76 13.31
CA ARG A 3 6.30 -5.80 13.90
C ARG A 3 5.00 -5.88 13.14
N SER A 4 3.91 -6.05 13.87
CA SER A 4 2.57 -6.08 13.29
C SER A 4 1.82 -4.80 13.60
N PHE A 5 0.86 -4.47 12.75
CA PHE A 5 -0.07 -3.37 12.91
C PHE A 5 -1.45 -3.79 12.42
N ASP A 6 -2.47 -3.15 12.96
CA ASP A 6 -3.86 -3.31 12.53
C ASP A 6 -4.48 -1.92 12.36
N CYS A 7 -5.41 -1.79 11.42
CA CYS A 7 -6.19 -0.58 11.22
C CYS A 7 -7.65 -0.90 10.92
N SER A 8 -8.53 0.05 11.25
CA SER A 8 -9.94 0.02 10.87
C SER A 8 -10.37 1.43 10.51
N VAL A 9 -11.02 1.59 9.36
CA VAL A 9 -11.45 2.88 8.83
C VAL A 9 -12.87 2.74 8.27
N GLU A 10 -13.74 3.69 8.59
CA GLU A 10 -15.06 3.83 7.97
C GLU A 10 -14.96 4.70 6.71
N SER A 11 -15.64 4.29 5.66
CA SER A 11 -15.70 4.95 4.37
C SER A 11 -17.13 5.32 4.02
N SER A 12 -17.31 6.54 3.51
CA SER A 12 -18.58 7.02 2.96
C SER A 12 -18.88 6.53 1.54
N VAL A 13 -17.94 5.81 0.90
CA VAL A 13 -18.13 5.18 -0.42
C VAL A 13 -18.25 3.67 -0.25
N THR A 14 -19.00 3.02 -1.15
CA THR A 14 -19.29 1.58 -1.06
C THR A 14 -18.09 0.72 -1.46
N VAL A 15 -18.13 -0.56 -1.07
CA VAL A 15 -17.11 -1.55 -1.47
C VAL A 15 -16.97 -1.63 -2.99
N GLN A 16 -18.09 -1.60 -3.72
CA GLN A 16 -18.12 -1.68 -5.18
C GLN A 16 -17.52 -0.44 -5.83
N GLN A 17 -17.74 0.75 -5.26
CA GLN A 17 -17.12 1.99 -5.76
C GLN A 17 -15.60 1.96 -5.56
N ILE A 18 -15.12 1.47 -4.42
CA ILE A 18 -13.68 1.33 -4.16
C ILE A 18 -13.07 0.31 -5.13
N HIS A 19 -13.71 -0.85 -5.30
CA HIS A 19 -13.24 -1.85 -6.25
C HIS A 19 -13.17 -1.31 -7.68
N ALA A 20 -14.23 -0.62 -8.14
CA ALA A 20 -14.27 -0.02 -9.46
C ALA A 20 -13.12 0.97 -9.68
N ALA A 21 -12.86 1.85 -8.70
CA ALA A 21 -11.72 2.76 -8.77
C ALA A 21 -10.37 2.00 -8.84
N PHE A 22 -10.21 0.92 -8.08
CA PHE A 22 -8.97 0.12 -8.11
C PHE A 22 -8.78 -0.62 -9.44
N SER A 23 -9.88 -0.94 -10.12
CA SER A 23 -9.87 -1.50 -11.48
C SER A 23 -9.53 -0.48 -12.57
N GLU A 24 -9.38 0.80 -12.24
CA GLU A 24 -8.96 1.84 -13.20
C GLU A 24 -7.47 2.16 -13.06
N ARG A 25 -6.74 2.09 -14.18
CA ARG A 25 -5.31 2.43 -14.21
C ARG A 25 -5.05 3.88 -13.82
N ASP A 26 -5.93 4.79 -14.23
CA ASP A 26 -5.79 6.22 -14.02
C ASP A 26 -5.85 6.60 -12.54
N TYR A 27 -6.66 5.88 -11.74
CA TYR A 27 -6.66 6.01 -10.29
C TYR A 27 -5.25 5.80 -9.71
N TRP A 28 -4.55 4.75 -10.13
CA TRP A 28 -3.19 4.45 -9.66
C TRP A 28 -2.15 5.46 -10.15
N LEU A 29 -2.25 5.91 -11.40
CA LEU A 29 -1.36 6.94 -11.93
C LEU A 29 -1.51 8.26 -11.17
N GLU A 30 -2.74 8.68 -10.86
CA GLU A 30 -3.01 9.88 -10.07
C GLU A 30 -2.58 9.72 -8.60
N HIS A 31 -2.73 8.53 -8.03
CA HIS A 31 -2.22 8.23 -6.69
C HIS A 31 -0.69 8.36 -6.63
N ILE A 32 0.01 7.93 -7.68
CA ILE A 32 1.48 7.97 -7.77
C ILE A 32 2.01 9.35 -8.19
N ALA A 33 1.23 10.17 -8.90
CA ALA A 33 1.66 11.43 -9.49
C ALA A 33 2.42 12.37 -8.52
N PRO A 34 2.03 12.55 -7.24
CA PRO A 34 2.76 13.37 -6.28
C PRO A 34 4.20 12.89 -6.00
N HIS A 35 4.51 11.62 -6.29
CA HIS A 35 5.80 10.97 -6.05
C HIS A 35 6.46 10.47 -7.33
N SER A 36 6.00 10.92 -8.50
CA SER A 36 6.43 10.42 -9.83
C SER A 36 7.92 10.54 -10.13
N GLU A 37 8.66 11.41 -9.44
CA GLU A 37 10.13 11.49 -9.53
C GLU A 37 10.84 10.24 -8.96
N THR A 38 10.16 9.51 -8.07
CA THR A 38 10.73 8.39 -7.32
C THR A 38 9.89 7.13 -7.39
N THR A 39 8.66 7.19 -7.89
CA THR A 39 7.69 6.10 -7.86
C THR A 39 7.09 5.90 -9.25
N GLU A 40 7.01 4.65 -9.70
CA GLU A 40 6.41 4.27 -10.96
C GLU A 40 5.39 3.12 -10.80
N LEU A 41 4.37 3.13 -11.65
CA LEU A 41 3.47 1.98 -11.83
C LEU A 41 4.08 1.03 -12.87
N ASP A 42 4.90 0.09 -12.40
CA ASP A 42 5.62 -0.88 -13.24
C ASP A 42 4.67 -1.81 -14.01
N SER A 43 3.60 -2.28 -13.37
CA SER A 43 2.57 -3.07 -14.06
C SER A 43 1.18 -2.86 -13.48
N PHE A 44 0.17 -3.08 -14.31
CA PHE A 44 -1.24 -3.01 -13.95
C PHE A 44 -2.04 -3.94 -14.87
N ALA A 45 -2.90 -4.76 -14.29
CA ALA A 45 -3.79 -5.65 -15.02
C ALA A 45 -5.09 -5.87 -14.23
N VAL A 46 -6.19 -6.01 -14.97
CA VAL A 46 -7.47 -6.51 -14.46
C VAL A 46 -7.82 -7.74 -15.27
N ASP A 47 -8.12 -8.86 -14.61
CA ASP A 47 -8.49 -10.08 -15.33
C ASP A 47 -10.00 -10.21 -15.57
N ALA A 48 -10.41 -11.29 -16.24
CA ALA A 48 -11.80 -11.52 -16.62
C ALA A 48 -12.76 -11.65 -15.44
N ASN A 49 -12.26 -11.97 -14.24
CA ASN A 49 -13.06 -12.04 -13.02
C ASN A 49 -13.19 -10.68 -12.33
N GLY A 50 -12.47 -9.66 -12.82
CA GLY A 50 -12.36 -8.35 -12.20
C GLY A 50 -11.24 -8.26 -11.17
N ASP A 51 -10.41 -9.29 -11.01
CA ASP A 51 -9.30 -9.25 -10.06
C ASP A 51 -8.22 -8.30 -10.57
N VAL A 52 -7.83 -7.35 -9.72
CA VAL A 52 -6.80 -6.36 -10.02
C VAL A 52 -5.46 -6.86 -9.51
N ARG A 53 -4.43 -6.77 -10.36
CA ARG A 53 -3.04 -6.99 -9.99
C ARG A 53 -2.19 -5.82 -10.46
N LEU A 54 -1.35 -5.31 -9.59
CA LEU A 54 -0.45 -4.21 -9.93
C LEU A 54 0.89 -4.34 -9.23
N ARG A 55 1.88 -3.67 -9.81
CA ARG A 55 3.20 -3.50 -9.22
C ARG A 55 3.59 -2.03 -9.24
N VAL A 56 4.02 -1.55 -8.08
CA VAL A 56 4.61 -0.22 -7.90
C VAL A 56 6.08 -0.39 -7.53
N VAL A 57 6.95 0.39 -8.16
CA VAL A 57 8.38 0.45 -7.83
C VAL A 57 8.70 1.84 -7.32
N GLN A 58 9.30 1.92 -6.14
CA GLN A 58 9.72 3.17 -5.53
C GLN A 58 11.24 3.18 -5.30
N ASN A 59 11.92 4.09 -5.97
CA ASN A 59 13.35 4.33 -5.85
C ASN A 59 13.64 5.31 -4.70
N LEU A 60 14.10 4.77 -3.58
CA LEU A 60 14.51 5.56 -2.41
C LEU A 60 15.96 6.06 -2.49
N ARG A 61 16.67 5.87 -3.61
CA ARG A 61 17.99 6.50 -3.82
C ARG A 61 17.84 8.01 -4.01
N THR A 62 16.81 8.42 -4.74
CA THR A 62 16.50 9.83 -5.02
C THR A 62 15.62 10.44 -3.93
N ALA A 63 14.89 9.61 -3.18
CA ALA A 63 14.16 10.06 -1.99
C ALA A 63 15.11 10.42 -0.83
N VAL A 64 14.74 11.44 -0.05
CA VAL A 64 15.48 11.81 1.17
C VAL A 64 15.22 10.74 2.23
N LEU A 65 16.07 9.72 2.25
CA LEU A 65 16.10 8.76 3.34
C LEU A 65 16.48 9.49 4.65
N PRO A 66 15.79 9.21 5.76
CA PRO A 66 16.24 9.65 7.08
C PRO A 66 17.74 9.37 7.28
N GLY A 67 18.47 10.29 7.91
CA GLY A 67 19.95 10.26 7.91
C GLY A 67 20.62 9.00 8.48
N PHE A 68 19.89 8.15 9.20
CA PHE A 68 20.38 6.85 9.66
C PHE A 68 20.25 5.75 8.59
N LEU A 69 19.24 5.84 7.71
CA LEU A 69 19.01 4.93 6.59
C LEU A 69 20.02 5.17 5.45
N SER A 70 20.33 6.43 5.14
CA SER A 70 21.32 6.78 4.12
C SER A 70 22.73 6.29 4.46
N LYS A 71 23.11 6.24 5.74
CA LYS A 71 24.38 5.66 6.21
C LYS A 71 24.44 4.15 6.07
N LEU A 72 23.33 3.46 6.32
CA LEU A 72 23.27 2.00 6.27
C LEU A 72 23.16 1.49 4.82
N TYR A 73 22.51 2.25 3.96
CA TYR A 73 22.27 1.92 2.55
C TYR A 73 22.75 3.06 1.64
N PRO A 74 24.08 3.31 1.57
CA PRO A 74 24.63 4.44 0.80
C PRO A 74 24.44 4.29 -0.71
N ARG A 75 24.16 3.08 -1.18
CA ARG A 75 23.80 2.80 -2.58
C ARG A 75 22.29 2.91 -2.81
N GLY A 76 21.52 3.53 -1.92
CA GLY A 76 20.07 3.64 -2.02
C GLY A 76 19.35 2.30 -1.86
N LEU A 77 18.02 2.38 -1.89
CA LEU A 77 17.12 1.23 -1.82
C LEU A 77 16.04 1.39 -2.87
N GLU A 78 15.49 0.28 -3.32
CA GLU A 78 14.29 0.26 -4.15
C GLU A 78 13.26 -0.61 -3.45
N LEU A 79 12.03 -0.11 -3.31
CA LEU A 79 10.90 -0.88 -2.81
C LEU A 79 10.10 -1.37 -4.00
N VAL A 80 9.87 -2.67 -4.06
CA VAL A 80 8.95 -3.28 -5.02
C VAL A 80 7.72 -3.71 -4.25
N GLN A 81 6.57 -3.18 -4.64
CA GLN A 81 5.27 -3.43 -4.05
C GLN A 81 4.38 -4.14 -5.06
N ASP A 82 3.94 -5.34 -4.73
CA ASP A 82 2.97 -6.11 -5.48
C ASP A 82 1.64 -6.08 -4.73
N GLU A 83 0.55 -5.72 -5.42
CA GLU A 83 -0.79 -5.73 -4.84
C GLU A 83 -1.75 -6.59 -5.66
N THR A 84 -2.67 -7.22 -4.96
CA THR A 84 -3.81 -7.94 -5.54
C THR A 84 -5.09 -7.52 -4.85
N TRP A 85 -6.13 -7.21 -5.60
CA TRP A 85 -7.45 -6.84 -5.10
C TRP A 85 -8.51 -7.72 -5.76
N ILE A 86 -9.27 -8.44 -4.94
CA ILE A 86 -10.25 -9.46 -5.37
C ILE A 86 -11.61 -9.09 -4.81
N LEU A 87 -12.64 -9.10 -5.65
CA LEU A 87 -14.03 -8.96 -5.23
C LEU A 87 -14.62 -10.34 -4.89
N ASP A 88 -14.63 -10.70 -3.61
CA ASP A 88 -15.16 -11.99 -3.15
C ASP A 88 -16.70 -11.97 -3.15
N ARG A 89 -17.28 -12.85 -3.97
CA ARG A 89 -18.74 -13.05 -4.13
C ARG A 89 -19.54 -11.78 -4.44
N GLY A 90 -18.91 -10.73 -4.95
CA GLY A 90 -19.57 -9.46 -5.25
C GLY A 90 -19.91 -8.58 -4.03
N VAL A 91 -19.48 -8.98 -2.82
CA VAL A 91 -19.90 -8.34 -1.57
C VAL A 91 -18.74 -7.70 -0.82
N GLU A 92 -17.60 -8.39 -0.73
CA GLU A 92 -16.42 -7.90 -0.02
C GLU A 92 -15.21 -7.80 -0.95
N VAL A 93 -14.30 -6.88 -0.66
CA VAL A 93 -13.01 -6.80 -1.37
C VAL A 93 -11.90 -7.28 -0.45
N ARG A 94 -11.06 -8.17 -0.96
CA ARG A 94 -9.83 -8.62 -0.28
C ARG A 94 -8.62 -8.11 -1.03
N GLY A 95 -7.78 -7.37 -0.31
CA GLY A 95 -6.50 -6.86 -0.75
C GLY A 95 -5.35 -7.66 -0.13
N GLU A 96 -4.35 -7.95 -0.94
CA GLU A 96 -3.07 -8.49 -0.48
C GLU A 96 -1.95 -7.62 -1.02
N VAL A 97 -1.06 -7.16 -0.13
CA VAL A 97 0.06 -6.28 -0.47
C VAL A 97 1.36 -6.91 0.03
N HIS A 98 2.33 -7.03 -0.85
CA HIS A 98 3.68 -7.50 -0.54
C HIS A 98 4.69 -6.43 -0.93
N VAL A 99 5.59 -6.11 -0.01
CA VAL A 99 6.66 -5.14 -0.26
C VAL A 99 8.00 -5.81 0.00
N HIS A 100 8.93 -5.67 -0.93
CA HIS A 100 10.29 -6.16 -0.81
C HIS A 100 11.29 -5.05 -1.10
N ALA A 101 12.27 -4.89 -0.20
CA ALA A 101 13.37 -3.96 -0.42
C ALA A 101 14.49 -4.63 -1.20
N ARG A 102 14.90 -4.05 -2.33
CA ARG A 102 16.13 -4.37 -3.03
C ARG A 102 17.27 -3.52 -2.45
N GLY A 103 18.37 -4.16 -2.10
CA GLY A 103 19.52 -3.50 -1.44
C GLY A 103 19.48 -3.52 0.10
N ALA A 104 18.38 -4.01 0.71
CA ALA A 104 18.26 -4.24 2.14
C ALA A 104 17.49 -5.54 2.42
N PRO A 105 17.78 -6.25 3.53
CA PRO A 105 17.03 -7.46 3.90
C PRO A 105 15.73 -7.10 4.64
N GLY A 106 14.85 -6.35 3.97
CA GLY A 106 13.56 -5.87 4.50
C GLY A 106 12.38 -6.30 3.63
N SER A 107 11.28 -6.68 4.28
CA SER A 107 10.02 -6.98 3.60
C SER A 107 8.82 -6.59 4.47
N ALA A 108 7.68 -6.30 3.85
CA ALA A 108 6.40 -6.13 4.52
C ALA A 108 5.32 -6.93 3.79
N HIS A 109 4.29 -7.30 4.53
CA HIS A 109 3.11 -7.95 3.98
C HIS A 109 1.88 -7.42 4.73
N SER A 110 0.81 -7.13 4.01
CA SER A 110 -0.47 -6.77 4.63
C SER A 110 -1.66 -7.32 3.87
N THR A 111 -2.72 -7.59 4.61
CA THR A 111 -4.04 -7.94 4.09
C THR A 111 -5.01 -6.82 4.41
N VAL A 112 -5.94 -6.59 3.49
CA VAL A 112 -7.01 -5.60 3.60
C VAL A 112 -8.34 -6.30 3.32
N VAL A 113 -9.35 -6.05 4.14
CA VAL A 113 -10.70 -6.55 3.92
C VAL A 113 -11.65 -5.36 3.96
N MET A 114 -12.45 -5.20 2.92
CA MET A 114 -13.48 -4.16 2.83
C MET A 114 -14.84 -4.84 2.82
N VAL A 115 -15.67 -4.51 3.80
CA VAL A 115 -17.03 -5.04 3.94
C VAL A 115 -18.05 -3.90 3.89
N PRO A 116 -19.28 -4.15 3.41
CA PRO A 116 -20.33 -3.15 3.47
C PRO A 116 -20.60 -2.69 4.91
N SER A 117 -20.87 -1.39 5.08
CA SER A 117 -21.38 -0.81 6.32
C SER A 117 -22.65 -0.02 6.04
N ARG A 118 -23.28 0.54 7.09
CA ARG A 118 -24.58 1.25 6.95
C ARG A 118 -24.51 2.40 5.96
N ASP A 119 -23.41 3.16 5.97
CA ASP A 119 -23.26 4.41 5.22
C ASP A 119 -22.16 4.31 4.14
N GLY A 120 -21.71 3.09 3.81
CA GLY A 120 -20.67 2.86 2.80
C GLY A 120 -19.93 1.53 3.02
N ALA A 121 -18.67 1.62 3.45
CA ALA A 121 -17.83 0.46 3.68
C ALA A 121 -17.00 0.61 4.96
N ARG A 122 -16.71 -0.52 5.61
CA ARG A 122 -15.70 -0.61 6.65
C ARG A 122 -14.48 -1.34 6.09
N ILE A 123 -13.33 -0.70 6.18
CA ILE A 123 -12.04 -1.26 5.75
C ILE A 123 -11.26 -1.67 6.99
N MET A 124 -10.81 -2.91 7.02
CA MET A 124 -9.93 -3.48 8.05
C MET A 124 -8.62 -3.87 7.40
N CYS A 125 -7.49 -3.53 8.01
CA CYS A 125 -6.18 -3.96 7.55
C CYS A 125 -5.38 -4.61 8.67
N SER A 126 -4.54 -5.59 8.31
CA SER A 126 -3.53 -6.15 9.20
C SER A 126 -2.25 -6.34 8.42
N GLY A 127 -1.11 -6.02 9.03
CA GLY A 127 0.18 -6.11 8.35
C GLY A 127 1.31 -6.52 9.27
N THR A 128 2.39 -7.00 8.66
CA THR A 128 3.62 -7.41 9.34
C THR A 128 4.85 -6.95 8.56
N ILE A 129 5.78 -6.32 9.25
CA ILE A 129 7.06 -5.84 8.71
C ILE A 129 8.19 -6.66 9.31
N LYS A 130 9.15 -7.06 8.46
CA LYS A 130 10.33 -7.84 8.84
C LYS A 130 11.58 -7.15 8.30
N ILE A 131 12.50 -6.76 9.19
CA ILE A 131 13.78 -6.16 8.81
C ILE A 131 14.91 -6.93 9.49
N LYS A 132 15.73 -7.62 8.70
CA LYS A 132 16.83 -8.45 9.23
C LYS A 132 18.14 -7.65 9.33
N VAL A 133 18.19 -6.70 10.26
CA VAL A 133 19.41 -5.89 10.53
C VAL A 133 19.87 -6.04 11.99
N PRO A 134 21.08 -6.58 12.27
CA PRO A 134 21.49 -7.03 13.61
C PRO A 134 21.57 -5.97 14.73
N ILE A 135 21.76 -4.67 14.42
CA ILE A 135 22.04 -3.64 15.45
C ILE A 135 20.99 -2.51 15.47
N VAL A 136 20.37 -2.20 14.33
CA VAL A 136 19.35 -1.13 14.19
C VAL A 136 17.97 -1.62 13.77
N GLY A 137 17.80 -2.95 13.58
CA GLY A 137 16.57 -3.57 13.12
C GLY A 137 15.34 -3.15 13.94
N GLY A 138 15.41 -3.16 15.26
CA GLY A 138 14.27 -2.77 16.10
C GLY A 138 13.82 -1.30 15.97
N LYS A 139 14.76 -0.36 15.77
CA LYS A 139 14.44 1.06 15.56
C LYS A 139 13.86 1.29 14.16
N LEU A 140 14.42 0.60 13.16
CA LEU A 140 13.90 0.58 11.78
C LEU A 140 12.48 0.01 11.75
N GLU A 141 12.28 -1.17 12.34
CA GLU A 141 10.98 -1.84 12.44
C GLU A 141 9.94 -0.93 13.12
N SER A 142 10.32 -0.18 14.16
CA SER A 142 9.40 0.75 14.86
C SER A 142 9.09 2.02 14.04
N TYR A 143 10.06 2.53 13.28
CA TYR A 143 9.86 3.69 12.40
C TYR A 143 8.94 3.34 11.24
N PHE A 144 9.25 2.26 10.52
CA PHE A 144 8.44 1.80 9.40
C PHE A 144 7.07 1.27 9.85
N GLY A 145 6.98 0.64 11.03
CA GLY A 145 5.69 0.22 11.60
C GLY A 145 4.72 1.36 11.82
N ARG A 146 5.20 2.51 12.32
CA ARG A 146 4.35 3.72 12.45
C ARG A 146 4.04 4.34 11.10
N HIS A 147 5.04 4.51 10.24
CA HIS A 147 4.84 5.13 8.94
C HIS A 147 3.87 4.34 8.06
N LEU A 148 3.94 3.00 8.05
CA LEU A 148 3.02 2.15 7.29
C LEU A 148 1.61 2.13 7.90
N ALA A 149 1.48 2.20 9.23
CA ALA A 149 0.17 2.37 9.86
C ALA A 149 -0.50 3.71 9.47
N ASP A 150 0.31 4.75 9.24
CA ASP A 150 -0.17 6.08 8.80
C ASP A 150 -0.48 6.13 7.28
N GLN A 151 0.09 5.23 6.47
CA GLN A 151 -0.10 5.23 5.00
C GLN A 151 -1.45 4.64 4.56
N THR A 152 -1.99 3.65 5.27
CA THR A 152 -3.27 3.03 4.89
C THR A 152 -4.46 4.02 4.93
N PRO A 153 -4.62 4.86 5.99
CA PRO A 153 -5.64 5.90 5.99
C PRO A 153 -5.50 6.91 4.85
N GLU A 154 -4.26 7.25 4.44
CA GLU A 154 -4.01 8.21 3.37
C GLU A 154 -4.39 7.65 2.00
N MET A 155 -4.02 6.40 1.71
CA MET A 155 -4.46 5.69 0.49
C MET A 155 -5.99 5.69 0.37
N LEU A 156 -6.69 5.38 1.47
CA LEU A 156 -8.16 5.37 1.50
C LEU A 156 -8.75 6.78 1.34
N ARG A 157 -8.10 7.80 1.90
CA ARG A 157 -8.50 9.20 1.73
C ARG A 157 -8.40 9.63 0.26
N MET A 158 -7.34 9.24 -0.44
CA MET A 158 -7.17 9.53 -1.87
C MET A 158 -8.20 8.79 -2.72
N ALA A 159 -8.47 7.51 -2.44
CA ALA A 159 -9.56 6.76 -3.08
C ALA A 159 -10.91 7.45 -2.93
N MET A 160 -11.26 7.83 -1.70
CA MET A 160 -12.52 8.53 -1.42
C MET A 160 -12.62 9.87 -2.14
N LYS A 161 -11.53 10.64 -2.20
CA LYS A 161 -11.48 11.92 -2.89
C LYS A 161 -11.70 11.74 -4.39
N TRP A 162 -10.96 10.83 -5.01
CA TRP A 162 -11.02 10.52 -6.44
C TRP A 162 -12.43 10.07 -6.85
N ILE A 163 -13.05 9.18 -6.07
CA ILE A 163 -14.42 8.70 -6.32
C ILE A 163 -15.42 9.87 -6.25
N LYS A 164 -15.29 10.77 -5.26
CA LYS A 164 -16.20 11.91 -5.10
C LYS A 164 -16.06 12.96 -6.21
N GLU A 165 -14.87 13.11 -6.78
CA GLU A 165 -14.64 14.05 -7.89
C GLU A 165 -15.18 13.52 -9.24
N ARG A 166 -15.53 12.23 -9.32
CA ARG A 166 -16.01 11.54 -10.53
C ARG A 166 -17.42 10.97 -10.41
N ALA A 167 -18.09 11.21 -9.29
CA ALA A 167 -19.49 10.86 -9.05
C ALA A 167 -20.42 12.01 -9.47
#